data_AF-A0A429MJV2-F1
#
_entry.id   AF-A0A429MJV2-F1
#
_cell.length_a   1.000
_cell.length_b   1.000
_cell.length_c   1.000
_cell.angle_alpha   90.00
_cell.angle_beta   90.00
_cell.angle_gamma   90.00
#
_symmetry.space_group_name_H-M   'P 1'
#
loop_
_entity.id
_entity.type
_entity.pdbx_description
1 polymer ?
#
loop_
_entity_poly.entity_id
_entity_poly.type
_entity_poly.pdbx_seq_one_letter_code
_entity_poly.pdbx_strand_id
1 'polypeptide(L)'
;LANGGVDPKTGKRLLNRSVVRQVLSVMMSCGMYDAAGDWLSTVGIPAKSGVAGGILGVLPGQVSIAAFSPRLDEHGHSVRGIDILERLSRDMGLHLMEGTPSAQTIVQSHYRTGKDASLSVYVLRGVLKFTEAEMLLRILQDETTDQSTIVIDLTQISLIHDVGKRMFLEGVDRLIDDGHTLVLVDPEQRLDHARTAKDRELHVYHDFDDLLEKHEIRSKKKTYSDIAALLNC
;
A
#
# COMPACT_ATOMS: atom_id res chain seq x y z
N LEU A 1 -3.90 -17.57 -1.01
CA LEU A 1 -2.48 -17.36 -1.38
C LEU A 1 -2.24 -15.93 -1.89
N ALA A 2 -3.01 -15.42 -2.86
CA ALA A 2 -2.86 -14.03 -3.33
C ALA A 2 -2.95 -13.00 -2.18
N ASN A 3 -3.88 -13.19 -1.23
CA ASN A 3 -4.07 -12.30 -0.07
C ASN A 3 -3.08 -12.55 1.08
N GLY A 4 -1.83 -12.93 0.80
CA GLY A 4 -0.77 -13.03 1.83
C GLY A 4 -1.03 -14.02 2.97
N GLY A 5 -1.91 -15.00 2.76
CA GLY A 5 -2.26 -16.03 3.76
C GLY A 5 -3.46 -15.69 4.64
N VAL A 6 -4.17 -14.61 4.33
CA VAL A 6 -5.40 -14.21 5.02
C VAL A 6 -6.61 -14.66 4.21
N ASP A 7 -7.59 -15.27 4.88
CA ASP A 7 -8.87 -15.61 4.27
C ASP A 7 -9.64 -14.32 3.93
N PRO A 8 -9.97 -14.08 2.64
CA PRO A 8 -10.68 -12.87 2.24
C PRO A 8 -12.10 -12.75 2.80
N LYS A 9 -12.74 -13.86 3.22
CA LYS A 9 -14.11 -13.81 3.78
C LYS A 9 -14.13 -13.52 5.26
N THR A 10 -13.18 -14.08 6.00
CA THR A 10 -13.18 -14.03 7.47
C THR A 10 -12.12 -13.10 8.05
N GLY A 11 -11.14 -12.65 7.26
CA GLY A 11 -10.00 -11.86 7.74
C GLY A 11 -9.01 -12.67 8.59
N LYS A 12 -9.26 -13.96 8.82
CA LYS A 12 -8.39 -14.81 9.63
C LYS A 12 -7.09 -15.13 8.88
N ARG A 13 -5.95 -14.99 9.56
CA ARG A 13 -4.66 -15.48 9.06
C ARG A 13 -4.64 -17.01 9.12
N LEU A 14 -4.63 -17.64 7.95
CA LEU A 14 -4.49 -19.09 7.78
C LEU A 14 -3.03 -19.52 7.62
N LEU A 15 -2.23 -18.69 6.94
CA LEU A 15 -0.81 -18.93 6.69
C LEU A 15 0.02 -17.69 7.00
N ASN A 16 1.24 -17.90 7.47
CA ASN A 16 2.21 -16.82 7.62
C ASN A 16 2.65 -16.28 6.26
N ARG A 17 2.91 -14.97 6.18
CA ARG A 17 3.29 -14.31 4.92
C ARG A 17 4.60 -14.90 4.33
N SER A 18 5.52 -15.31 5.19
CA SER A 18 6.77 -15.99 4.78
C SER A 18 6.52 -17.31 4.06
N VAL A 19 5.61 -18.13 4.60
CA VAL A 19 5.20 -19.42 4.00
C VAL A 19 4.52 -19.18 2.66
N VAL A 20 3.60 -18.22 2.59
CA VAL A 20 2.91 -17.87 1.34
C VAL A 20 3.90 -17.43 0.26
N ARG A 21 4.87 -16.60 0.62
CA ARG A 21 5.95 -16.19 -0.29
C ARG A 21 6.74 -17.39 -0.80
N GLN A 22 7.09 -18.33 0.07
CA GLN A 22 7.81 -19.55 -0.33
C GLN A 22 6.99 -20.42 -1.29
N VAL A 23 5.71 -20.66 -0.99
CA VAL A 23 4.80 -21.43 -1.85
C VAL A 23 4.70 -20.79 -3.24
N LEU A 24 4.46 -19.48 -3.30
CA LEU A 24 4.35 -18.75 -4.57
C LEU A 24 5.66 -18.76 -5.35
N SER A 25 6.81 -18.70 -4.67
CA SER A 25 8.12 -18.80 -5.31
C SER A 25 8.31 -20.16 -5.98
N VAL A 26 7.95 -21.25 -5.31
CA VAL A 26 8.04 -22.61 -5.86
C VAL A 26 7.02 -22.83 -6.99
N MET A 27 5.79 -22.30 -6.86
CA MET A 27 4.82 -22.31 -7.94
C MET A 27 5.34 -21.58 -9.18
N MET A 28 6.08 -20.49 -8.98
CA MET A 28 6.67 -19.75 -10.10
C MET A 28 7.81 -20.51 -10.76
N SER A 29 8.74 -21.07 -9.99
CA SER A 29 9.95 -21.69 -10.52
C SER A 29 9.78 -23.12 -11.01
N CYS A 30 8.79 -23.85 -10.49
CA CYS A 30 8.64 -25.29 -10.75
C CYS A 30 7.21 -25.70 -11.13
N GLY A 31 6.24 -24.78 -11.06
CA GLY A 31 4.82 -25.12 -11.19
C GLY A 31 4.40 -25.64 -12.56
N MET A 32 5.14 -25.20 -13.59
CA MET A 32 4.99 -25.57 -15.00
C MET A 32 6.14 -26.47 -15.50
N TYR A 33 6.82 -27.16 -14.59
CA TYR A 33 7.92 -28.08 -14.87
C TYR A 33 9.02 -27.43 -15.74
N ASP A 34 9.40 -28.08 -16.84
CA ASP A 34 10.50 -27.65 -17.71
C ASP A 34 10.20 -26.32 -18.42
N ALA A 35 8.92 -25.90 -18.48
CA ALA A 35 8.49 -24.65 -19.10
C ALA A 35 8.52 -23.43 -18.15
N ALA A 36 9.04 -23.57 -16.92
CA ALA A 36 8.94 -22.51 -15.92
C ALA A 36 9.66 -21.20 -16.30
N GLY A 37 10.77 -21.28 -17.04
CA GLY A 37 11.50 -20.09 -17.52
C GLY A 37 10.68 -19.28 -18.53
N ASP A 38 10.18 -19.95 -19.56
CA ASP A 38 9.32 -19.33 -20.57
C ASP A 38 8.03 -18.79 -19.92
N TRP A 39 7.40 -19.57 -19.05
CA TRP A 39 6.20 -19.19 -18.32
C TRP A 39 6.37 -17.90 -17.51
N LEU A 40 7.52 -17.72 -16.85
CA LEU A 40 7.82 -16.50 -16.11
C LEU A 40 7.87 -15.27 -17.03
N SER A 41 8.40 -15.42 -18.24
CA SER A 41 8.57 -14.31 -19.18
C SER A 41 7.32 -13.97 -19.99
N THR A 42 6.48 -14.97 -20.28
CA THR A 42 5.32 -14.81 -21.16
C THR A 42 4.01 -14.64 -20.39
N VAL A 43 3.83 -15.39 -19.29
CA VAL A 43 2.60 -15.39 -18.50
C VAL A 43 2.81 -14.66 -17.17
N GLY A 44 3.89 -14.96 -16.46
CA GLY A 44 4.23 -14.23 -15.25
C GLY A 44 3.31 -14.46 -14.06
N ILE A 45 2.42 -15.46 -14.10
CA ILE A 45 1.50 -15.80 -13.00
C ILE A 45 1.98 -17.09 -12.33
N PRO A 46 2.39 -17.09 -11.05
CA PRO A 46 2.71 -18.33 -10.33
C PRO A 46 1.59 -19.36 -10.47
N ALA A 47 1.87 -20.53 -11.03
CA ALA A 47 0.84 -21.49 -11.41
C ALA A 47 1.17 -22.92 -11.00
N LYS A 48 0.16 -23.81 -11.00
CA LYS A 48 0.35 -25.26 -10.97
C LYS A 48 -0.74 -25.92 -11.80
N SER A 49 -0.32 -26.70 -12.79
CA SER A 49 -1.22 -27.58 -13.55
C SER A 49 -1.27 -28.99 -12.94
N GLY A 50 -2.41 -29.65 -13.04
CA GLY A 50 -2.63 -31.04 -12.67
C GLY A 50 -3.24 -31.84 -13.82
N VAL A 51 -2.83 -33.11 -13.95
CA VAL A 51 -3.20 -34.01 -15.05
C VAL A 51 -4.71 -34.30 -15.15
N ALA A 52 -5.50 -33.99 -14.12
CA ALA A 52 -6.96 -34.01 -14.20
C ALA A 52 -7.54 -32.89 -15.09
N GLY A 53 -6.69 -31.98 -15.61
CA GLY A 53 -7.09 -30.82 -16.41
C GLY A 53 -7.34 -29.56 -15.57
N GLY A 54 -7.01 -29.57 -14.29
CA GLY A 54 -7.09 -28.39 -13.42
C GLY A 54 -5.81 -27.57 -13.47
N ILE A 55 -5.94 -26.24 -13.46
CA ILE A 55 -4.81 -25.33 -13.27
C ILE A 55 -5.18 -24.27 -12.22
N LEU A 56 -4.24 -24.01 -11.33
CA LEU A 56 -4.33 -22.93 -10.33
C LEU A 56 -3.27 -21.88 -10.66
N GLY A 57 -3.68 -20.64 -10.89
CA GLY A 57 -2.81 -19.47 -11.04
C GLY A 57 -3.01 -18.51 -9.86
N VAL A 58 -1.94 -17.90 -9.35
CA VAL A 58 -2.01 -16.98 -8.21
C VAL A 58 -1.10 -15.78 -8.43
N LEU A 59 -1.69 -14.61 -8.66
CA LEU A 59 -0.97 -13.34 -8.73
C LEU A 59 -0.98 -12.67 -7.34
N PRO A 60 0.18 -12.52 -6.67
CA PRO A 60 0.24 -12.04 -5.30
C PRO A 60 -0.33 -10.62 -5.17
N GLY A 61 -1.18 -10.39 -4.17
CA GLY A 61 -1.81 -9.10 -3.91
C GLY A 61 -2.95 -8.71 -4.86
N GLN A 62 -3.20 -9.49 -5.92
CA GLN A 62 -4.22 -9.16 -6.93
C GLN A 62 -5.33 -10.22 -7.00
N VAL A 63 -5.02 -11.44 -7.47
CA VAL A 63 -6.06 -12.43 -7.78
C VAL A 63 -5.57 -13.87 -7.66
N SER A 64 -6.47 -14.80 -7.38
CA SER A 64 -6.26 -16.25 -7.52
C SER A 64 -7.27 -16.80 -8.53
N ILE A 65 -6.78 -17.61 -9.47
CA ILE A 65 -7.53 -18.13 -10.62
C ILE A 65 -7.48 -19.66 -10.54
N ALA A 66 -8.63 -20.31 -10.68
CA ALA A 66 -8.70 -21.75 -10.88
C ALA A 66 -9.48 -22.00 -12.16
N ALA A 67 -8.92 -22.79 -13.07
CA ALA A 67 -9.56 -23.19 -14.31
C ALA A 67 -9.52 -24.71 -14.44
N PHE A 68 -10.50 -25.25 -15.15
CA PHE A 68 -10.62 -26.68 -15.38
C PHE A 68 -10.98 -26.94 -16.84
N SER A 69 -10.11 -27.69 -17.53
CA SER A 69 -10.39 -28.23 -18.84
C SER A 69 -9.65 -29.57 -19.02
N PRO A 70 -10.36 -30.70 -19.18
CA PRO A 70 -9.76 -32.04 -19.18
C PRO A 70 -8.72 -32.30 -20.28
N ARG A 71 -8.78 -31.60 -21.42
CA ARG A 71 -7.85 -31.84 -22.54
C ARG A 71 -6.45 -31.34 -22.17
N LEU A 72 -5.47 -32.22 -22.28
CA LEU A 72 -4.07 -31.93 -22.00
C LEU A 72 -3.25 -31.75 -23.28
N ASP A 73 -2.17 -30.97 -23.18
CA ASP A 73 -1.09 -30.95 -24.17
C ASP A 73 -0.15 -32.15 -24.01
N GLU A 74 0.89 -32.21 -24.84
CA GLU A 74 1.90 -33.27 -24.80
C GLU A 74 2.72 -33.30 -23.49
N HIS A 75 2.71 -32.20 -22.73
CA HIS A 75 3.41 -32.06 -21.45
C HIS A 75 2.50 -32.34 -20.24
N GLY A 76 1.23 -32.69 -20.46
CA GLY A 76 0.26 -33.02 -19.40
C GLY A 76 -0.38 -31.79 -18.74
N HIS A 77 -0.31 -30.62 -19.38
CA HIS A 77 -0.97 -29.40 -18.93
C HIS A 77 -2.31 -29.18 -19.61
N SER A 78 -3.26 -28.56 -18.90
CA SER A 78 -4.56 -28.22 -19.49
C SER A 78 -4.39 -27.17 -20.60
N VAL A 79 -4.73 -27.53 -21.85
CA VAL A 79 -4.56 -26.65 -23.02
C VAL A 79 -5.29 -25.32 -22.84
N ARG A 80 -6.59 -25.39 -22.48
CA ARG A 80 -7.41 -24.20 -22.25
C ARG A 80 -7.12 -23.52 -20.91
N GLY A 81 -6.59 -24.28 -19.96
CA GLY A 81 -6.13 -23.73 -18.68
C GLY A 81 -4.90 -22.83 -18.85
N ILE A 82 -3.99 -23.20 -19.75
CA ILE A 82 -2.86 -22.35 -20.14
C ILE A 82 -3.37 -21.12 -20.90
N ASP A 83 -4.18 -21.32 -21.95
CA ASP A 83 -4.68 -20.23 -22.80
C ASP A 83 -5.35 -19.11 -21.98
N ILE A 84 -6.17 -19.45 -20.98
CA ILE A 84 -6.82 -18.41 -20.17
C ILE A 84 -5.81 -17.61 -19.34
N LEU A 85 -4.76 -18.23 -18.80
CA LEU A 85 -3.73 -17.51 -18.02
C LEU A 85 -2.86 -16.64 -18.92
N GLU A 86 -2.50 -17.12 -20.11
CA GLU A 86 -1.80 -16.32 -21.13
C GLU A 86 -2.61 -15.09 -21.53
N ARG A 87 -3.91 -15.27 -21.80
CA ARG A 87 -4.83 -14.17 -22.14
C ARG A 87 -4.98 -13.18 -21.00
N LEU A 88 -5.13 -13.65 -19.76
CA LEU A 88 -5.22 -12.78 -18.59
C LEU A 88 -3.95 -11.94 -18.40
N SER A 89 -2.78 -12.54 -18.61
CA SER A 89 -1.50 -11.81 -18.55
C SER A 89 -1.44 -10.73 -19.64
N ARG A 90 -1.65 -11.10 -20.90
CA ARG A 90 -1.52 -10.19 -22.05
C ARG A 90 -2.63 -9.13 -22.13
N ASP A 91 -3.88 -9.54 -21.96
CA ASP A 91 -5.04 -8.69 -22.22
C ASP A 91 -5.38 -7.79 -21.02
N MET A 92 -4.96 -8.17 -19.79
CA MET A 92 -5.26 -7.44 -18.55
C MET A 92 -4.03 -6.98 -17.75
N GLY A 93 -2.81 -7.22 -18.25
CA GLY A 93 -1.57 -6.86 -17.56
C GLY A 93 -1.33 -7.63 -16.26
N LEU A 94 -1.92 -8.84 -16.13
CA LEU A 94 -1.81 -9.67 -14.93
C LEU A 94 -0.48 -10.43 -14.91
N HIS A 95 0.63 -9.71 -14.79
CA HIS A 95 1.98 -10.28 -14.80
C HIS A 95 2.76 -9.84 -13.56
N LEU A 96 3.52 -10.75 -12.94
CA LEU A 96 4.32 -10.45 -11.73
C LEU A 96 5.37 -9.34 -11.92
N MET A 97 5.78 -9.09 -13.16
CA MET A 97 6.80 -8.10 -13.54
C MET A 97 6.15 -6.80 -14.02
N GLU A 98 4.86 -6.83 -14.35
CA GLU A 98 4.03 -5.65 -14.48
C GLU A 98 3.62 -5.23 -13.06
N GLY A 99 4.60 -4.74 -12.31
CA GLY A 99 4.33 -4.12 -11.03
C GLY A 99 3.40 -2.94 -11.27
N THR A 100 2.17 -3.00 -10.76
CA THR A 100 1.30 -1.82 -10.75
C THR A 100 2.08 -0.73 -10.04
N PRO A 101 2.43 0.39 -10.71
CA PRO A 101 2.94 1.55 -10.00
C PRO A 101 1.93 1.83 -8.90
N SER A 102 2.39 2.20 -7.70
CA SER A 102 1.45 2.81 -6.77
C SER A 102 1.02 4.13 -7.42
N ALA A 103 -0.06 4.08 -8.21
CA ALA A 103 -0.63 5.24 -8.87
C ALA A 103 -1.25 6.21 -7.86
N GLN A 104 -1.26 5.83 -6.58
CA GLN A 104 -1.73 6.64 -5.49
C GLN A 104 -0.53 7.31 -4.81
N THR A 105 -0.44 8.63 -4.97
CA THR A 105 0.41 9.46 -4.11
C THR A 105 -0.05 9.28 -2.67
N ILE A 106 0.89 8.98 -1.78
CA ILE A 106 0.63 8.86 -0.33
C ILE A 106 0.11 10.18 0.26
N VAL A 107 0.54 11.31 -0.29
CA VAL A 107 0.05 12.65 0.03
C VAL A 107 -1.13 12.97 -0.86
N GLN A 108 -2.33 13.02 -0.29
CA GLN A 108 -3.54 13.43 -0.98
C GLN A 108 -3.59 14.94 -1.18
N SER A 109 -3.19 15.69 -0.16
CA SER A 109 -3.06 17.14 -0.23
C SER A 109 -1.99 17.64 0.74
N HIS A 110 -1.34 18.72 0.34
CA HIS A 110 -0.41 19.49 1.16
C HIS A 110 -0.80 20.95 1.06
N TYR A 111 -0.94 21.63 2.20
CA TYR A 111 -1.26 23.05 2.25
C TYR A 111 -0.75 23.68 3.54
N ARG A 112 -0.49 24.99 3.49
CA ARG A 112 -0.09 25.77 4.66
C ARG A 112 -1.25 26.62 5.18
N THR A 113 -1.37 26.71 6.50
CA THR A 113 -2.43 27.46 7.20
C THR A 113 -1.91 28.07 8.49
N GLY A 114 -2.76 28.78 9.24
CA GLY A 114 -2.39 29.49 10.46
C GLY A 114 -1.83 30.88 10.22
N LYS A 115 -1.52 31.59 11.32
CA LYS A 115 -0.92 32.93 11.25
C LYS A 115 0.47 32.80 10.63
N ASP A 116 0.74 33.60 9.59
CA ASP A 116 2.00 33.61 8.83
C ASP A 116 2.38 32.25 8.19
N ALA A 117 1.39 31.40 7.87
CA ALA A 117 1.61 30.07 7.28
C ALA A 117 2.46 29.11 8.14
N SER A 118 2.39 29.31 9.46
CA SER A 118 3.14 28.56 10.48
C SER A 118 2.73 27.09 10.64
N LEU A 119 1.66 26.64 9.98
CA LEU A 119 1.28 25.22 9.93
C LEU A 119 1.39 24.64 8.53
N SER A 120 2.14 23.56 8.38
CA SER A 120 2.24 22.76 7.15
C SER A 120 1.44 21.47 7.35
N VAL A 121 0.36 21.27 6.59
CA VAL A 121 -0.57 20.14 6.77
C VAL A 121 -0.42 19.14 5.62
N TYR A 122 -0.10 17.90 5.95
CA TYR A 122 -0.04 16.76 5.05
C TYR A 122 -1.20 15.82 5.32
N VAL A 123 -2.12 15.69 4.37
CA VAL A 123 -3.21 14.70 4.43
C VAL A 123 -2.76 13.45 3.70
N LEU A 124 -2.60 12.35 4.45
CA LEU A 124 -2.15 11.08 3.89
C LEU A 124 -3.32 10.15 3.60
N ARG A 125 -3.21 9.38 2.51
CA ARG A 125 -4.27 8.44 2.08
C ARG A 125 -3.71 7.12 1.60
N GLY A 126 -4.44 6.05 1.89
CA GLY A 126 -4.16 4.71 1.36
C GLY A 126 -3.39 3.84 2.34
N VAL A 127 -2.42 3.06 1.83
CA VAL A 127 -1.68 2.07 2.63
C VAL A 127 -0.22 2.50 2.77
N LEU A 128 0.25 2.71 4.00
CA LEU A 128 1.63 3.08 4.28
C LEU A 128 2.53 1.83 4.30
N LYS A 129 3.09 1.49 3.14
CA LYS A 129 4.12 0.45 2.92
C LYS A 129 5.44 1.13 2.52
N PHE A 130 6.45 0.33 2.15
CA PHE A 130 7.80 0.84 1.85
C PHE A 130 7.80 1.95 0.78
N THR A 131 7.16 1.73 -0.36
CA THR A 131 7.18 2.69 -1.48
C THR A 131 6.53 4.02 -1.12
N GLU A 132 5.41 3.98 -0.41
CA GLU A 132 4.67 5.17 0.04
C GLU A 132 5.43 5.89 1.14
N ALA A 133 6.06 5.16 2.07
CA ALA A 133 6.93 5.78 3.06
C ALA A 133 8.15 6.43 2.40
N GLU A 134 8.76 5.79 1.40
CA GLU A 134 9.89 6.34 0.65
C GLU A 134 9.51 7.62 -0.09
N MET A 135 8.37 7.60 -0.79
CA MET A 135 7.82 8.77 -1.48
C MET A 135 7.49 9.90 -0.50
N LEU A 136 6.87 9.57 0.64
CA LEU A 136 6.58 10.54 1.70
C LEU A 136 7.87 11.16 2.24
N LEU A 137 8.90 10.36 2.52
CA LEU A 137 10.18 10.86 3.01
C LEU A 137 10.86 11.79 2.02
N ARG A 138 10.78 11.53 0.71
CA ARG A 138 11.27 12.47 -0.31
C ARG A 138 10.53 13.80 -0.27
N ILE A 139 9.20 13.76 -0.13
CA ILE A 139 8.38 14.98 -0.04
C ILE A 139 8.73 15.78 1.22
N LEU A 140 8.82 15.10 2.37
CA LEU A 140 9.15 15.74 3.64
C LEU A 140 10.58 16.29 3.68
N GLN A 141 11.51 15.73 2.91
CA GLN A 141 12.88 16.25 2.80
C GLN A 141 12.94 17.63 2.15
N ASP A 142 11.96 17.97 1.30
CA ASP A 142 11.87 19.27 0.64
C ASP A 142 11.07 20.30 1.49
N GLU A 143 10.64 19.94 2.70
CA GLU A 143 9.96 20.86 3.60
C GLU A 143 10.90 21.99 4.04
N THR A 144 10.37 23.21 4.08
CA THR A 144 11.19 24.39 4.40
C THR A 144 11.56 24.39 5.87
N THR A 145 12.84 24.57 6.20
CA THR A 145 13.33 24.66 7.59
C THR A 145 13.01 26.02 8.24
N ASP A 146 11.72 26.28 8.48
CA ASP A 146 11.22 27.52 9.05
C ASP A 146 10.63 27.34 10.46
N GLN A 147 10.92 26.20 11.10
CA GLN A 147 10.41 25.84 12.43
C GLN A 147 8.88 25.84 12.54
N SER A 148 8.18 25.68 11.42
CA SER A 148 6.72 25.54 11.39
C SER A 148 6.27 24.26 12.10
N THR A 149 5.00 24.26 12.53
CA THR A 149 4.33 23.07 13.03
C THR A 149 3.87 22.23 11.83
N ILE A 150 4.37 21.00 11.72
CA ILE A 150 3.96 20.06 10.69
C ILE A 150 2.85 19.19 11.25
N VAL A 151 1.73 19.13 10.55
CA VAL A 151 0.59 18.27 10.87
C VAL A 151 0.54 17.14 9.86
N ILE A 152 0.56 15.90 10.33
CA ILE A 152 0.37 14.72 9.48
C ILE A 152 -0.95 14.06 9.84
N ASP A 153 -1.90 14.15 8.92
CA ASP A 153 -3.24 13.60 9.05
C ASP A 153 -3.31 12.19 8.44
N LEU A 154 -3.55 11.21 9.31
CA LEU A 154 -3.64 9.78 9.00
C LEU A 154 -5.10 9.28 8.93
N THR A 155 -6.08 10.19 8.96
CA THR A 155 -7.52 9.84 8.96
C THR A 155 -7.90 8.95 7.77
N GLN A 156 -7.29 9.19 6.60
CA GLN A 156 -7.56 8.43 5.37
C GLN A 156 -6.54 7.31 5.08
N ILE A 157 -5.66 7.00 6.04
CA ILE A 157 -4.82 5.81 5.97
C ILE A 157 -5.65 4.59 6.35
N SER A 158 -5.70 3.59 5.48
CA SER A 158 -6.45 2.36 5.74
C SER A 158 -5.61 1.30 6.46
N LEU A 159 -4.29 1.28 6.23
CA LEU A 159 -3.37 0.30 6.82
C LEU A 159 -1.94 0.86 6.88
N ILE A 160 -1.23 0.53 7.96
CA ILE A 160 0.20 0.82 8.11
C ILE A 160 0.96 -0.52 8.26
N HIS A 161 1.93 -0.77 7.39
CA HIS A 161 2.84 -1.92 7.54
C HIS A 161 4.05 -1.57 8.39
N ASP A 162 4.64 -2.55 9.09
CA ASP A 162 5.79 -2.36 9.99
C ASP A 162 6.95 -1.55 9.37
N VAL A 163 7.29 -1.85 8.11
CA VAL A 163 8.36 -1.12 7.40
C VAL A 163 7.97 0.33 7.14
N GLY A 164 6.72 0.59 6.74
CA GLY A 164 6.20 1.93 6.52
C GLY A 164 6.14 2.72 7.83
N LYS A 165 5.68 2.11 8.92
CA LYS A 165 5.68 2.68 10.28
C LYS A 165 7.08 3.11 10.70
N ARG A 166 8.08 2.22 10.60
CA ARG A 166 9.46 2.52 10.99
C ARG A 166 10.07 3.65 10.18
N MET A 167 9.91 3.61 8.85
CA MET A 167 10.41 4.66 7.95
C MET A 167 9.75 6.00 8.23
N PHE A 168 8.44 6.01 8.44
CA PHE A 168 7.68 7.21 8.80
C PHE A 168 8.18 7.84 10.10
N LEU A 169 8.30 7.05 11.17
CA LEU A 169 8.74 7.54 12.49
C LEU A 169 10.18 8.06 12.47
N GLU A 170 11.05 7.50 11.63
CA GLU A 170 12.40 8.03 11.40
C GLU A 170 12.37 9.37 10.63
N GLY A 171 11.49 9.53 9.65
CA GLY A 171 11.28 10.80 8.96
C GLY A 171 10.77 11.89 9.91
N VAL A 172 9.84 11.52 10.77
CA VAL A 172 9.35 12.36 11.87
C VAL A 172 10.51 12.83 12.76
N ASP A 173 11.42 11.94 13.15
CA ASP A 173 12.57 12.31 13.97
C ASP A 173 13.47 13.35 13.29
N ARG A 174 13.65 13.26 11.96
CA ARG A 174 14.45 14.23 11.19
C ARG A 174 13.80 15.61 11.15
N LEU A 175 12.48 15.67 10.92
CA LEU A 175 11.75 16.94 10.96
C LEU A 175 11.89 17.61 12.33
N ILE A 176 11.81 16.83 13.41
CA ILE A 176 12.03 17.35 14.77
C ILE A 176 13.49 17.83 14.94
N ASP A 177 14.47 17.10 14.43
CA ASP A 177 15.88 17.50 14.47
C ASP A 177 16.15 18.79 13.66
N ASP A 178 15.40 19.02 12.58
CA ASP A 178 15.43 20.25 11.77
C ASP A 178 14.70 21.43 12.46
N GLY A 179 14.11 21.20 13.64
CA GLY A 179 13.49 22.22 14.49
C GLY A 179 11.99 22.39 14.29
N HIS A 180 11.33 21.50 13.54
CA HIS A 180 9.88 21.51 13.40
C HIS A 180 9.19 20.91 14.62
N THR A 181 8.00 21.42 14.93
CA THR A 181 7.08 20.75 15.86
C THR A 181 6.20 19.80 15.06
N LEU A 182 6.12 18.52 15.44
CA LEU A 182 5.26 17.55 14.76
C LEU A 182 3.98 17.26 15.54
N VAL A 183 2.86 17.25 14.82
CA VAL A 183 1.55 16.85 15.31
C VAL A 183 0.95 15.79 14.40
N LEU A 184 0.34 14.75 14.99
CA LEU A 184 -0.35 13.70 14.26
C LEU A 184 -1.85 13.77 14.50
N VAL A 185 -2.64 13.47 13.47
CA VAL A 185 -4.06 13.16 13.59
C VAL A 185 -4.25 11.68 13.23
N ASP A 186 -4.58 10.85 14.22
CA ASP A 186 -4.69 9.39 14.08
C ASP A 186 -5.92 8.89 14.86
N PRO A 187 -7.14 9.03 14.32
CA PRO A 187 -8.38 8.64 14.98
C PRO A 187 -8.40 7.18 15.42
N GLU A 188 -7.68 6.33 14.71
CA GLU A 188 -7.77 4.88 14.83
C GLU A 188 -6.53 4.29 15.52
N GLN A 189 -5.69 5.17 16.11
CA GLN A 189 -4.49 4.82 16.87
C GLN A 189 -3.59 3.81 16.14
N ARG A 190 -3.45 3.98 14.83
CA ARG A 190 -2.70 3.06 13.95
C ARG A 190 -1.20 3.05 14.25
N LEU A 191 -0.69 4.11 14.86
CA LEU A 191 0.68 4.20 15.36
C LEU A 191 0.71 3.85 16.86
N ASP A 192 0.77 2.56 17.19
CA ASP A 192 0.84 2.10 18.60
C ASP A 192 1.85 2.93 19.40
N HIS A 193 1.36 3.54 20.48
CA HIS A 193 2.13 4.33 21.44
C HIS A 193 2.84 5.58 20.92
N ALA A 194 2.50 6.10 19.72
CA ALA A 194 2.89 7.43 19.24
C ALA A 194 4.32 7.91 19.58
N ARG A 195 5.28 6.98 19.57
CA ARG A 195 6.69 7.27 19.86
C ARG A 195 7.48 7.18 18.58
N THR A 196 8.45 8.07 18.45
CA THR A 196 9.37 8.08 17.31
C THR A 196 10.40 6.96 17.39
N ALA A 197 11.24 6.82 16.36
CA ALA A 197 12.33 5.85 16.36
C ALA A 197 13.37 6.16 17.45
N LYS A 198 13.53 7.44 17.82
CA LYS A 198 14.36 7.93 18.94
C LYS A 198 13.62 8.03 20.27
N ASP A 199 12.48 7.35 20.43
CA ASP A 199 11.69 7.29 21.67
C ASP A 199 11.10 8.64 22.12
N ARG A 200 10.92 9.60 21.19
CA ARG A 200 10.27 10.89 21.47
C ARG A 200 8.76 10.72 21.45
N GLU A 201 8.07 11.42 22.36
CA GLU A 201 6.61 11.41 22.42
C GLU A 201 6.03 12.35 21.35
N LEU A 202 5.06 11.86 20.57
CA LEU A 202 4.35 12.64 19.57
C LEU A 202 3.00 13.10 20.10
N HIS A 203 2.64 14.34 19.79
CA HIS A 203 1.31 14.86 20.06
C HIS A 203 0.32 14.28 19.04
N VAL A 204 -0.58 13.40 19.51
CA VAL A 204 -1.60 12.76 18.69
C VAL A 204 -2.98 13.27 19.06
N TYR A 205 -3.74 13.66 18.04
CA TYR A 205 -5.14 14.04 18.13
C TYR A 205 -6.03 13.00 17.47
N HIS A 206 -7.25 12.86 17.98
CA HIS A 206 -8.24 11.95 17.41
C HIS A 206 -8.91 12.57 16.18
N ASP A 207 -9.09 13.89 16.15
CA ASP A 207 -9.69 14.59 15.03
C ASP A 207 -8.90 15.88 14.70
N PHE A 208 -8.99 16.30 13.44
CA PHE A 208 -8.36 17.52 12.94
C PHE A 208 -9.01 18.78 13.54
N ASP A 209 -10.30 18.72 13.87
CA ASP A 209 -11.00 19.86 14.49
C ASP A 209 -10.49 20.12 15.93
N ASP A 210 -10.24 19.07 16.71
CA ASP A 210 -9.62 19.19 18.04
C ASP A 210 -8.24 19.88 17.99
N LEU A 211 -7.48 19.62 16.92
CA LEU A 211 -6.19 20.26 16.68
C LEU A 211 -6.34 21.75 16.38
N LEU A 212 -7.30 22.11 15.53
CA LEU A 212 -7.57 23.50 15.15
C LEU A 212 -8.03 24.33 16.34
N GLU A 213 -8.88 23.78 17.21
CA GLU A 213 -9.38 24.46 18.41
C GLU A 213 -8.26 24.74 19.43
N LYS A 214 -7.37 23.76 19.68
CA LYS A 214 -6.26 23.91 20.64
C LYS A 214 -5.14 24.81 20.16
N HIS A 215 -4.95 24.97 18.85
CA HIS A 215 -3.94 25.87 18.28
C HIS A 215 -4.50 27.27 17.90
N GLU A 216 -5.75 27.59 18.27
CA GLU A 216 -6.43 28.86 17.95
C GLU A 216 -6.45 29.19 16.44
N ILE A 217 -6.49 28.17 15.59
CA ILE A 217 -6.41 28.34 14.14
C ILE A 217 -7.81 28.58 13.57
N ARG A 218 -8.05 29.77 13.03
CA ARG A 218 -9.26 30.04 12.23
C ARG A 218 -9.28 29.15 10.99
N SER A 219 -10.13 28.12 11.05
CA SER A 219 -10.51 27.29 9.93
C SER A 219 -10.90 28.14 8.70
N LYS A 220 -10.12 28.06 7.63
CA LYS A 220 -10.64 28.20 6.27
C LYS A 220 -11.04 26.81 5.78
N LYS A 221 -11.97 26.14 6.46
CA LYS A 221 -12.65 24.98 5.88
C LYS A 221 -13.34 25.47 4.60
N LYS A 222 -12.74 25.18 3.45
CA LYS A 222 -13.54 24.57 2.40
C LYS A 222 -13.76 23.15 2.88
N THR A 223 -14.97 22.88 3.28
CA THR A 223 -15.44 21.57 3.71
C THR A 223 -15.15 20.57 2.58
N TYR A 224 -14.93 19.28 2.87
CA TYR A 224 -14.78 18.26 1.81
C TYR A 224 -15.96 18.28 0.80
N SER A 225 -17.14 18.71 1.23
CA SER A 225 -18.31 18.99 0.39
C SER A 225 -18.13 20.16 -0.60
N ASP A 226 -17.30 21.15 -0.29
CA ASP A 226 -17.04 22.32 -1.16
C ASP A 226 -16.02 22.03 -2.26
N ILE A 227 -15.13 21.04 -2.05
CA ILE A 227 -14.17 20.58 -3.07
C ILE A 227 -14.86 19.65 -4.08
N ALA A 228 -15.81 18.82 -3.62
CA ALA A 228 -16.63 17.99 -4.51
C ALA A 228 -17.53 18.83 -5.45
N ALA A 229 -17.94 20.04 -5.04
CA ALA A 229 -18.70 20.97 -5.88
C ALA A 229 -17.84 21.68 -6.95
N LEU A 230 -16.51 21.72 -6.79
CA LEU A 230 -15.59 22.35 -7.75
C LEU A 230 -15.08 21.39 -8.85
N LEU A 231 -15.37 20.09 -8.74
CA LEU A 231 -14.97 19.06 -9.71
C LEU A 231 -16.13 18.55 -10.60
N ASN A 232 -17.31 19.17 -10.51
CA ASN A 232 -18.46 18.91 -11.39
C ASN A 232 -18.74 20.09 -12.35
N CYS A 233 -17.69 20.62 -12.98
CA CYS A 233 -17.76 21.47 -14.17
C CYS A 233 -16.81 20.92 -15.23
#